data_AF-A0A126ZG21-F1
#
_entry.id   AF-A0A126ZG21-F1
#
_cell.length_a   1.000
_cell.length_b   1.000
_cell.length_c   1.000
_cell.angle_alpha   90.00
_cell.angle_beta   90.00
_cell.angle_gamma   90.00
#
_symmetry.space_group_name_H-M   'P 1'
#
loop_
_entity.id
_entity.type
_entity.pdbx_description
1 polymer ?
#
loop_
_entity_poly.entity_id
_entity_poly.type
_entity_poly.pdbx_seq_one_letter_code
_entity_poly.pdbx_strand_id
1 'polypeptide(L)'
;MSDLPQPIEKALAQTNETHAKLTSGVHELAVTNAVLQQEIPEEVRTGDVALAIEKNEALEVRVQECVDDLEDVSTALAQEIGRRKKLEKALKEAGAAPSDA
;
A
#
# COMPACT_ATOMS: atom_id res chain seq x y z
N MET A 1 0.77 30.00 -10.22
CA MET A 1 1.87 29.03 -10.39
C MET A 1 1.27 27.67 -10.12
N SER A 2 1.26 26.84 -11.17
CA SER A 2 0.80 25.44 -11.29
C SER A 2 -0.37 24.97 -10.40
N ASP A 3 -1.58 24.91 -10.97
CA ASP A 3 -2.74 24.14 -10.46
C ASP A 3 -2.54 22.60 -10.53
N LEU A 4 -1.31 22.14 -10.74
CA LEU A 4 -0.97 20.73 -10.83
C LEU A 4 -0.43 20.23 -9.49
N PRO A 5 -0.88 19.04 -9.02
CA PRO A 5 -0.34 18.44 -7.80
C PRO A 5 1.17 18.33 -7.87
N GLN A 6 1.86 18.66 -6.78
CA GLN A 6 3.31 18.48 -6.74
C GLN A 6 3.65 16.99 -6.93
N PRO A 7 4.85 16.65 -7.47
CA PRO A 7 5.25 15.25 -7.71
C PRO A 7 5.07 14.34 -6.48
N ILE A 8 5.32 14.87 -5.28
CA ILE A 8 5.14 14.14 -4.02
C ILE A 8 3.67 13.90 -3.65
N GLU A 9 2.77 14.84 -3.96
CA GLU A 9 1.32 14.67 -3.74
C GLU A 9 0.75 13.65 -4.73
N LYS A 10 1.26 13.65 -5.97
CA LYS A 10 0.95 12.61 -6.96
C LYS A 10 1.43 11.24 -6.50
N ALA A 11 2.66 11.15 -5.97
CA ALA A 11 3.20 9.91 -5.43
C ALA A 11 2.33 9.37 -4.29
N LEU A 12 1.92 10.22 -3.34
CA LEU A 12 1.00 9.82 -2.27
C LEU A 12 -0.34 9.30 -2.82
N ALA A 13 -0.93 10.00 -3.79
CA ALA A 13 -2.18 9.56 -4.41
C ALA A 13 -2.04 8.19 -5.08
N GLN A 14 -0.94 7.96 -5.80
CA GLN A 14 -0.64 6.68 -6.44
C GLN A 14 -0.40 5.57 -5.41
N THR A 15 0.36 5.84 -4.34
CA THR A 15 0.58 4.90 -3.24
C THR A 15 -0.74 4.48 -2.60
N ASN A 16 -1.64 5.44 -2.31
CA ASN A 16 -2.95 5.15 -1.73
C ASN A 16 -3.84 4.32 -2.67
N GLU A 17 -3.81 4.61 -3.97
CA GLU A 17 -4.55 3.83 -4.97
C GLU A 17 -4.04 2.39 -5.05
N THR A 18 -2.71 2.21 -5.07
CA THR A 18 -2.09 0.87 -5.08
C THR A 18 -2.38 0.12 -3.79
N HIS A 19 -2.28 0.79 -2.64
CA HIS A 19 -2.61 0.20 -1.33
C HIS A 19 -4.06 -0.30 -1.34
N ALA A 20 -5.03 0.53 -1.73
CA ALA A 20 -6.44 0.13 -1.77
C ALA A 20 -6.71 -1.08 -2.68
N LYS A 21 -6.07 -1.13 -3.87
CA LYS A 21 -6.18 -2.28 -4.78
C LYS A 21 -5.57 -3.54 -4.15
N LEU A 22 -4.42 -3.41 -3.50
CA LEU A 22 -3.73 -4.53 -2.88
C LEU A 22 -4.50 -5.08 -1.67
N THR A 23 -5.03 -4.21 -0.81
CA THR A 23 -5.91 -4.59 0.30
C THR A 23 -7.14 -5.35 -0.19
N SER A 24 -7.78 -4.91 -1.28
CA SER A 24 -8.89 -5.66 -1.89
C SER A 24 -8.44 -7.05 -2.36
N GLY A 25 -7.30 -7.12 -3.03
CA GLY A 25 -6.73 -8.38 -3.52
C GLY A 25 -6.37 -9.35 -2.40
N VAL A 26 -5.82 -8.88 -1.28
CA VAL A 26 -5.55 -9.72 -0.10
C VAL A 26 -6.83 -10.28 0.48
N HIS A 27 -7.88 -9.45 0.64
CA HIS A 27 -9.16 -9.94 1.15
C HIS A 27 -9.78 -11.01 0.23
N GLU A 28 -9.74 -10.80 -1.09
CA GLU A 28 -10.22 -11.80 -2.06
C GLU A 28 -9.42 -13.11 -1.99
N LEU A 29 -8.10 -13.01 -1.82
CA LEU A 29 -7.22 -14.17 -1.66
C LEU A 29 -7.50 -14.93 -0.36
N ALA A 30 -7.68 -14.21 0.76
CA ALA A 30 -8.02 -14.78 2.06
C ALA A 30 -9.35 -15.54 2.01
N VAL A 31 -10.38 -14.94 1.38
CA VAL A 31 -11.68 -15.60 1.17
C VAL A 31 -11.52 -16.85 0.32
N THR A 32 -10.76 -16.77 -0.77
CA THR A 32 -10.51 -17.91 -1.65
C THR A 32 -9.78 -19.04 -0.92
N ASN A 33 -8.75 -18.73 -0.13
CA ASN A 33 -8.03 -19.71 0.68
C ASN A 33 -8.93 -20.37 1.72
N ALA A 34 -9.74 -19.59 2.43
CA ALA A 34 -10.69 -20.14 3.40
C ALA A 34 -11.68 -21.11 2.74
N VAL A 35 -12.21 -20.77 1.54
CA VAL A 35 -13.10 -21.66 0.78
C VAL A 35 -12.37 -22.93 0.35
N LEU A 36 -11.14 -22.83 -0.16
CA LEU A 36 -10.35 -24.02 -0.53
C LEU A 36 -10.09 -24.93 0.67
N GLN A 37 -9.75 -24.37 1.82
CA GLN A 37 -9.56 -25.14 3.06
C GLN A 37 -10.86 -25.75 3.60
N GLN A 38 -12.01 -25.12 3.37
CA GLN A 38 -13.31 -25.62 3.84
C GLN A 38 -13.90 -26.69 2.91
N GLU A 39 -13.86 -26.45 1.61
CA GLU A 39 -14.58 -27.24 0.61
C GLU A 39 -13.79 -28.43 0.07
N ILE A 40 -12.46 -28.43 0.19
CA ILE A 40 -11.63 -29.56 -0.24
C ILE A 40 -11.50 -30.54 0.94
N PRO A 41 -12.01 -31.78 0.84
CA PRO A 41 -11.84 -32.78 1.91
C PRO A 41 -10.36 -33.08 2.19
N GLU A 42 -10.01 -33.38 3.45
CA GLU A 42 -8.62 -33.66 3.83
C GLU A 42 -8.03 -34.86 3.06
N GLU A 43 -8.86 -35.84 2.71
CA GLU A 43 -8.44 -37.05 2.01
C GLU A 43 -7.92 -36.76 0.60
N VAL A 44 -8.35 -35.65 0.00
CA VAL A 44 -7.92 -35.19 -1.33
C VAL A 44 -6.99 -33.97 -1.27
N ARG A 45 -6.74 -33.40 -0.08
CA ARG A 45 -5.69 -32.39 0.18
C ARG A 45 -4.33 -33.06 0.30
N THR A 46 -3.88 -33.70 -0.78
CA THR A 46 -2.57 -34.34 -0.83
C THR A 46 -1.85 -33.97 -2.13
N GLY A 47 -0.54 -34.19 -2.17
CA GLY A 47 0.30 -33.89 -3.34
C GLY A 47 0.20 -32.43 -3.77
N ASP A 48 -0.10 -32.21 -5.04
CA ASP A 48 -0.14 -30.88 -5.66
C ASP A 48 -1.22 -29.97 -5.05
N VAL A 49 -2.33 -30.53 -4.56
CA VAL A 49 -3.43 -29.75 -3.95
C VAL A 49 -2.97 -29.16 -2.62
N ALA A 50 -2.32 -29.96 -1.77
CA ALA A 50 -1.79 -29.48 -0.50
C ALA A 50 -0.72 -28.38 -0.72
N LEU A 51 0.18 -28.62 -1.68
CA LEU A 51 1.21 -27.65 -2.03
C LEU A 51 0.63 -26.33 -2.58
N ALA A 52 -0.45 -26.40 -3.36
CA ALA A 52 -1.12 -25.20 -3.88
C ALA A 52 -1.77 -24.38 -2.75
N ILE A 53 -2.41 -25.04 -1.78
CA ILE A 53 -3.00 -24.38 -0.59
C ILE A 53 -1.90 -23.69 0.22
N GLU A 54 -0.82 -24.40 0.57
CA GLU A 54 0.33 -23.84 1.31
C GLU A 54 0.94 -22.64 0.57
N LYS A 55 1.13 -22.75 -0.75
CA LYS A 55 1.65 -21.63 -1.56
C LYS A 55 0.74 -20.43 -1.59
N ASN A 56 -0.58 -20.63 -1.59
CA ASN A 56 -1.52 -19.53 -1.54
C ASN A 56 -1.53 -18.87 -0.15
N GLU A 57 -1.41 -19.62 0.94
CA GLU A 57 -1.26 -19.06 2.30
C GLU A 57 0.03 -18.22 2.40
N ALA A 58 1.15 -18.76 1.90
CA ALA A 58 2.41 -18.02 1.85
C ALA A 58 2.36 -16.81 0.90
N LEU A 59 1.50 -16.83 -0.12
CA LEU A 59 1.25 -15.67 -0.97
C LEU A 59 0.43 -14.62 -0.21
N GLU A 60 -0.62 -15.02 0.51
CA GLU A 60 -1.44 -14.13 1.31
C GLU A 60 -0.61 -13.34 2.33
N VAL A 61 0.26 -14.02 3.08
CA VAL A 61 1.18 -13.37 4.02
C VAL A 61 2.05 -12.33 3.32
N ARG A 62 2.70 -12.68 2.20
CA ARG A 62 3.57 -11.75 1.46
C ARG A 62 2.81 -10.55 0.89
N VAL A 63 1.59 -10.75 0.44
CA VAL A 63 0.78 -9.64 -0.10
C VAL A 63 0.30 -8.75 1.05
N GLN A 64 -0.02 -9.30 2.22
CA GLN A 64 -0.32 -8.51 3.42
C GLN A 64 0.89 -7.69 3.88
N GLU A 65 2.10 -8.27 3.90
CA GLU A 65 3.34 -7.52 4.18
C GLU A 65 3.51 -6.33 3.22
N CYS A 66 3.24 -6.53 1.93
CA CYS A 66 3.27 -5.42 0.96
C CYS A 66 2.20 -4.34 1.21
N VAL A 67 1.03 -4.71 1.77
CA VAL A 67 0.00 -3.73 2.17
C VAL A 67 0.54 -2.89 3.32
N ASP A 68 1.10 -3.53 4.34
CA ASP A 68 1.66 -2.88 5.52
C ASP A 68 2.82 -1.93 5.14
N ASP A 69 3.74 -2.38 4.28
CA ASP A 69 4.83 -1.55 3.75
C ASP A 69 4.32 -0.32 2.97
N LEU A 70 3.23 -0.47 2.20
CA LEU A 70 2.62 0.65 1.48
C LEU A 70 1.92 1.63 2.42
N GLU A 71 1.36 1.16 3.54
CA GLU A 71 0.80 2.02 4.58
C GLU A 71 1.90 2.90 5.19
N ASP A 72 3.06 2.31 5.52
CA ASP A 72 4.22 3.02 6.02
C ASP A 72 4.73 4.09 5.03
N VAL A 73 4.84 3.73 3.74
CA VAL A 73 5.24 4.68 2.69
C VAL A 73 4.23 5.82 2.55
N SER A 74 2.93 5.52 2.56
CA SER A 74 1.87 6.54 2.47
C SER A 74 1.95 7.53 3.63
N THR A 75 2.21 7.01 4.83
CA THR A 75 2.37 7.80 6.06
C THR A 75 3.59 8.71 5.95
N ALA A 76 4.74 8.20 5.51
CA ALA A 76 5.96 8.98 5.34
C ALA A 76 5.78 10.10 4.30
N LEU A 77 5.11 9.82 3.17
CA LEU A 77 4.81 10.82 2.14
C LEU A 77 3.89 11.93 2.68
N ALA A 78 2.84 11.56 3.41
CA ALA A 78 1.92 12.52 4.02
C ALA A 78 2.62 13.43 5.03
N GLN A 79 3.52 12.88 5.85
CA GLN A 79 4.34 13.65 6.79
C GLN A 79 5.25 14.65 6.08
N GLU A 80 5.92 14.22 5.00
CA GLU A 80 6.82 15.10 4.23
C GLU A 80 6.05 16.24 3.54
N ILE A 81 4.89 15.95 2.96
CA ILE A 81 3.99 16.99 2.42
C ILE A 81 3.63 18.01 3.51
N GLY A 82 3.27 17.53 4.70
CA GLY A 82 2.97 18.38 5.86
C GLY A 82 4.17 19.25 6.27
N ARG A 83 5.38 18.68 6.29
CA ARG A 83 6.62 19.40 6.61
C ARG A 83 6.92 20.48 5.58
N ARG A 84 6.81 20.18 4.28
CA ARG A 84 7.00 21.14 3.18
C ARG A 84 6.03 22.30 3.26
N LYS A 85 4.74 22.04 3.48
CA LYS A 85 3.71 23.08 3.64
C LYS A 85 4.01 24.01 4.83
N LYS A 86 4.48 23.46 5.95
CA LYS A 86 4.91 24.25 7.12
C LYS A 86 6.12 25.12 6.80
N LEU A 87 7.12 24.56 6.12
CA LEU A 87 8.34 25.28 5.74
C LEU A 87 8.05 26.41 4.74
N GLU A 88 7.25 26.14 3.72
CA GLU A 88 6.82 27.16 2.75
C GLU A 88 6.08 28.31 3.43
N LYS A 89 5.22 28.01 4.41
CA LYS A 89 4.55 29.04 5.21
C LYS A 89 5.56 29.86 6.02
N ALA A 90 6.49 29.21 6.72
CA ALA A 90 7.51 29.90 7.50
C ALA A 90 8.45 30.77 6.64
N LEU A 91 8.83 30.32 5.44
CA LEU A 91 9.62 31.09 4.49
C LEU A 91 8.88 32.34 4.02
N LYS A 92 7.59 32.21 3.68
CA LYS A 92 6.73 33.34 3.32
C LYS A 92 6.62 34.36 4.46
N GLU A 93 6.45 33.88 5.70
CA GLU A 93 6.38 34.74 6.89
C GLU A 93 7.72 35.43 7.19
N ALA A 94 8.85 34.77 6.94
CA ALA A 94 10.19 35.32 7.14
C ALA A 94 10.64 36.30 6.03
N GLY A 95 9.82 36.53 5.00
CA GLY A 95 10.19 37.36 3.84
C GLY A 95 11.32 36.77 2.98
N ALA A 96 11.67 35.50 3.20
CA ALA A 96 12.61 34.77 2.38
C ALA A 96 11.88 34.30 1.11
N ALA A 97 12.35 34.70 -0.07
CA ALA A 97 11.84 34.15 -1.31
C ALA A 97 12.09 32.62 -1.33
N PRO A 98 11.14 31.81 -1.84
CA PRO A 98 11.38 30.38 -1.99
C PRO A 98 12.59 30.18 -2.91
N SER A 99 13.61 29.49 -2.40
CA SER A 99 14.73 29.02 -3.21
C SER A 99 14.21 27.87 -4.04
N ASP A 100 13.96 28.11 -5.33
CA ASP A 100 13.72 27.05 -6.32
C ASP A 100 14.93 26.11 -6.34
N ALA A 101 14.74 24.87 -5.90
CA ALA A 101 15.66 23.75 -6.09
C ALA A 101 14.88 22.43 -6.16
#